data_AF-A0A7S2ARM3-F1
#
_entry.id   AF-A0A7S2ARM3-F1
#
_cell.length_a   1.000
_cell.length_b   1.000
_cell.length_c   1.000
_cell.angle_alpha   90.00
_cell.angle_beta   90.00
_cell.angle_gamma   90.00
#
_symmetry.space_group_name_H-M   'P 1'
#
loop_
_entity.id
_entity.type
_entity.pdbx_description
1 polymer ?
#
loop_
_entity_poly.entity_id
_entity_poly.type
_entity_poly.pdbx_seq_one_letter_code
_entity_poly.pdbx_strand_id
1 'polypeptide(L)'
;EGRAFEHLLCRIHDLYIASPNCTQPGFSHTQGSMYLSPYETQWCKQERCMDNPTRAAKLAEIWKQLTWLEENMKGPYLAGPKITLADMTWYPTAIFMEFMLPRVFGWPEIFYETKHFPKLTAWFAELNKNKIFTDCRQEIWDFWVQKEKEGQFESIKGELTDCSYKWVYP
;
A
#
# COMPACT_ATOMS: atom_id res chain seq x y z
N GLU A 1 21.84 17.85 -1.20
CA GLU A 1 20.42 17.94 -0.76
C GLU A 1 19.51 16.88 -1.39
N GLY A 2 19.55 16.63 -2.71
CA GLY A 2 18.67 15.64 -3.37
C GLY A 2 18.71 14.22 -2.76
N ARG A 3 19.91 13.68 -2.48
CA ARG A 3 20.07 12.33 -1.90
C ARG A 3 19.48 12.20 -0.48
N ALA A 4 19.53 13.27 0.32
CA ALA A 4 18.97 13.26 1.66
C ALA A 4 17.43 13.18 1.61
N PHE A 5 16.82 13.83 0.62
CA PHE A 5 15.38 13.78 0.39
C PHE A 5 14.94 12.42 -0.15
N GLU A 6 15.67 11.85 -1.11
CA GLU A 6 15.47 10.46 -1.56
C GLU A 6 15.48 9.47 -0.38
N HIS A 7 16.48 9.56 0.50
CA HIS A 7 16.57 8.70 1.68
C HIS A 7 15.44 8.95 2.70
N LEU A 8 14.86 10.15 2.74
CA LEU A 8 13.68 10.41 3.55
C LEU A 8 12.47 9.66 2.99
N LEU A 9 12.25 9.72 1.68
CA LEU A 9 11.15 9.02 1.00
C LEU A 9 11.23 7.50 1.23
N CYS A 10 12.41 6.89 1.08
CA CYS A 10 12.59 5.46 1.39
C CYS A 10 12.34 5.16 2.87
N ARG A 11 12.82 6.01 3.78
CA ARG A 11 12.60 5.80 5.22
C ARG A 11 11.13 5.91 5.61
N ILE A 12 10.36 6.79 4.99
CA ILE A 12 8.91 6.86 5.25
C ILE A 12 8.22 5.57 4.80
N HIS A 13 8.57 5.05 3.60
CA HIS A 13 8.07 3.77 3.14
C HIS A 13 8.41 2.65 4.12
N ASP A 14 9.68 2.51 4.45
CA ASP A 14 10.14 1.39 5.26
C ASP A 14 9.56 1.50 6.66
N LEU A 15 9.64 2.65 7.33
CA LEU A 15 9.17 2.78 8.70
C LEU A 15 7.64 2.80 8.85
N TYR A 16 6.87 3.31 7.88
CA TYR A 16 5.43 3.51 8.11
C TYR A 16 4.55 2.59 7.26
N ILE A 17 5.09 1.99 6.20
CA ILE A 17 4.33 1.12 5.30
C ILE A 17 4.83 -0.33 5.37
N ALA A 18 6.09 -0.58 5.04
CA ALA A 18 6.59 -1.92 4.73
C ALA A 18 7.25 -2.67 5.90
N SER A 19 7.83 -1.96 6.87
CA SER A 19 8.56 -2.61 7.97
C SER A 19 7.61 -3.13 9.05
N PRO A 20 7.85 -4.35 9.58
CA PRO A 20 7.41 -4.65 10.93
C PRO A 20 8.30 -3.81 11.84
N ASN A 21 7.82 -2.63 12.24
CA ASN A 21 8.49 -1.73 13.21
C ASN A 21 8.84 -2.39 14.55
N CYS A 22 8.51 -3.65 14.73
CA CYS A 22 8.91 -4.46 15.84
C CYS A 22 9.11 -5.92 15.40
N THR A 23 10.12 -6.58 15.95
CA THR A 23 10.30 -8.03 15.86
C THR A 23 9.47 -8.80 16.90
N GLN A 24 8.60 -8.09 17.63
CA GLN A 24 7.71 -8.71 18.62
C GLN A 24 6.73 -9.67 17.93
N PRO A 25 6.51 -10.86 18.53
CA PRO A 25 5.44 -11.75 18.10
C PRO A 25 4.09 -11.01 18.03
N GLY A 26 3.32 -11.23 16.96
CA GLY A 26 2.04 -10.53 16.72
C GLY A 26 2.17 -9.14 16.11
N PHE A 27 3.38 -8.64 15.85
CA PHE A 27 3.55 -7.37 15.14
C PHE A 27 3.60 -7.57 13.62
N SER A 28 2.77 -6.82 12.90
CA SER A 28 2.75 -6.80 11.44
C SER A 28 2.94 -5.38 10.92
N HIS A 29 3.63 -5.25 9.79
CA HIS A 29 3.76 -4.01 9.03
C HIS A 29 2.42 -3.45 8.57
N THR A 30 2.37 -2.15 8.27
CA THR A 30 1.15 -1.44 7.88
C THR A 30 0.55 -1.99 6.58
N GLN A 31 1.38 -2.30 5.58
CA GLN A 31 0.95 -2.94 4.33
C GLN A 31 0.25 -4.30 4.59
N GLY A 32 0.61 -5.00 5.67
CA GLY A 32 -0.04 -6.24 6.09
C GLY A 32 -1.54 -6.08 6.39
N SER A 33 -1.99 -4.86 6.72
CA SER A 33 -3.42 -4.57 6.92
C SER A 33 -4.28 -4.86 5.69
N MET A 34 -3.68 -4.95 4.50
CA MET A 34 -4.42 -5.24 3.28
C MET A 34 -4.64 -6.73 3.01
N TYR A 35 -3.89 -7.63 3.66
CA TYR A 35 -3.89 -9.06 3.28
C TYR A 35 -3.69 -10.07 4.41
N LEU A 36 -3.39 -9.64 5.64
CA LEU A 36 -3.34 -10.53 6.80
C LEU A 36 -4.76 -10.79 7.31
N SER A 37 -5.14 -12.04 7.56
CA SER A 37 -6.46 -12.41 8.06
C SER A 37 -6.66 -11.99 9.53
N PRO A 38 -7.90 -11.76 9.99
CA PRO A 38 -8.21 -11.51 11.41
C PRO A 38 -8.01 -12.74 12.32
N TYR A 39 -8.04 -13.95 11.76
CA TYR A 39 -7.83 -15.23 12.44
C TYR A 39 -7.05 -16.19 11.55
N GLU A 40 -6.59 -17.33 12.10
CA GLU A 40 -5.80 -18.31 11.35
C GLU A 40 -6.56 -18.84 10.12
N THR A 41 -5.86 -18.87 8.99
CA THR A 41 -6.37 -19.39 7.72
C THR A 41 -5.22 -20.14 7.02
N GLN A 42 -5.52 -20.86 5.94
CA GLN A 42 -4.47 -21.48 5.11
C GLN A 42 -3.42 -20.48 4.58
N TRP A 43 -3.74 -19.17 4.54
CA TRP A 43 -2.88 -18.10 4.04
C TRP A 43 -2.17 -17.30 5.14
N CYS A 44 -2.71 -17.33 6.36
CA CYS A 44 -2.26 -16.49 7.47
C CYS A 44 -2.22 -17.33 8.74
N LYS A 45 -1.01 -17.59 9.25
CA LYS A 45 -0.81 -18.27 10.53
C LYS A 45 -1.28 -17.38 11.69
N GLN A 46 -1.69 -18.01 12.79
CA GLN A 46 -2.22 -17.33 13.96
C GLN A 46 -1.31 -16.19 14.47
N GLU A 47 0.02 -16.37 14.49
CA GLU A 47 0.97 -15.36 14.96
C GLU A 47 1.10 -14.12 14.05
N ARG A 48 0.50 -14.16 12.86
CA ARG A 48 0.49 -13.09 11.86
C ARG A 48 -0.88 -12.45 11.67
N CYS A 49 -1.91 -12.93 12.35
CA CYS A 49 -3.25 -12.38 12.26
C CYS A 49 -3.30 -10.94 12.74
N MET A 50 -4.27 -10.17 12.23
CA MET A 50 -4.44 -8.77 12.58
C MET A 50 -5.90 -8.47 12.93
N ASP A 51 -6.13 -8.07 14.18
CA ASP A 51 -7.44 -7.63 14.65
C ASP A 51 -7.96 -6.36 13.95
N ASN A 52 -9.27 -6.16 14.03
CA ASN A 52 -9.98 -5.05 13.39
C ASN A 52 -9.54 -3.66 13.87
N PRO A 53 -9.40 -3.38 15.18
CA PRO A 53 -8.85 -2.12 15.66
C PRO A 53 -7.48 -1.78 15.06
N THR A 54 -6.56 -2.74 15.05
CA THR A 54 -5.21 -2.58 14.52
C THR A 54 -5.23 -2.37 13.02
N ARG A 55 -6.08 -3.10 12.29
CA ARG A 55 -6.26 -2.93 10.85
C ARG A 55 -6.78 -1.55 10.50
N ALA A 56 -7.83 -1.09 11.19
CA ALA A 56 -8.40 0.24 10.96
C ALA A 56 -7.38 1.35 11.21
N ALA A 57 -6.58 1.24 12.29
CA ALA A 57 -5.50 2.18 12.58
C ALA A 57 -4.40 2.18 11.48
N LYS A 58 -4.06 1.00 10.95
CA LYS A 58 -3.06 0.88 9.87
C LYS A 58 -3.56 1.41 8.53
N LEU A 59 -4.84 1.21 8.19
CA LEU A 59 -5.47 1.84 7.03
C LEU A 59 -5.45 3.37 7.14
N ALA A 60 -5.67 3.91 8.35
CA ALA A 60 -5.51 5.35 8.62
C ALA A 60 -4.07 5.82 8.38
N GLU A 61 -3.08 5.03 8.79
CA GLU A 61 -1.67 5.33 8.57
C GLU A 61 -1.32 5.30 7.07
N ILE A 62 -1.84 4.35 6.29
CA ILE A 62 -1.69 4.36 4.82
C ILE A 62 -2.16 5.68 4.23
N TRP A 63 -3.38 6.11 4.57
CA TRP A 63 -3.93 7.38 4.08
C TRP A 63 -3.04 8.58 4.44
N LYS A 64 -2.63 8.66 5.71
CA LYS A 64 -1.76 9.72 6.22
C LYS A 64 -0.43 9.78 5.48
N GLN A 65 0.21 8.63 5.24
CA GLN A 65 1.51 8.59 4.58
C GLN A 65 1.42 8.88 3.08
N LEU A 66 0.34 8.48 2.41
CA LEU A 66 0.06 8.89 1.03
C LEU A 66 -0.18 10.39 0.92
N THR A 67 -0.93 10.98 1.86
CA THR A 67 -1.14 12.43 1.95
C THR A 67 0.18 13.17 2.13
N TRP A 68 1.03 12.69 3.04
CA TRP A 68 2.36 13.26 3.23
C TRP A 68 3.22 13.13 1.97
N LEU A 69 3.18 11.98 1.30
CA LEU A 69 3.95 11.73 0.08
C LEU A 69 3.52 12.71 -1.02
N GLU A 70 2.22 12.82 -1.29
CA GLU A 70 1.63 13.79 -2.24
C GLU A 70 2.07 15.23 -1.96
N GLU A 71 2.03 15.67 -0.71
CA GLU A 71 2.44 17.02 -0.33
C GLU A 71 3.92 17.28 -0.59
N ASN A 72 4.78 16.27 -0.35
CA ASN A 72 6.23 16.44 -0.33
C ASN A 72 6.93 16.07 -1.63
N MET A 73 6.27 15.37 -2.56
CA MET A 73 6.82 15.04 -3.89
C MET A 73 7.37 16.28 -4.61
N LYS A 74 8.54 16.12 -5.23
CA LYS A 74 9.21 17.19 -5.99
C LYS A 74 8.91 17.18 -7.49
N GLY A 75 8.46 16.04 -8.01
CA GLY A 75 7.94 15.88 -9.37
C GLY A 75 8.98 16.02 -10.50
N PRO A 76 8.72 15.44 -11.68
CA PRO A 76 7.69 14.42 -12.00
C PRO A 76 7.87 13.06 -11.30
N TYR A 77 9.05 12.74 -10.79
CA TYR A 77 9.30 11.56 -9.94
C TYR A 77 9.34 11.94 -8.47
N LEU A 78 9.32 10.97 -7.54
CA LEU A 78 9.16 11.26 -6.11
C LEU A 78 10.19 12.29 -5.60
N ALA A 79 11.45 12.11 -5.99
CA ALA A 79 12.56 12.96 -5.56
C ALA A 79 12.91 14.12 -6.51
N GLY A 80 12.24 14.24 -7.67
CA GLY A 80 12.49 15.31 -8.65
C GLY A 80 12.44 14.84 -10.11
N PRO A 81 13.31 15.35 -11.01
CA PRO A 81 13.18 15.15 -12.46
C PRO A 81 13.69 13.81 -13.00
N LYS A 82 14.25 12.95 -12.15
CA LYS A 82 14.79 11.64 -12.57
C LYS A 82 14.25 10.56 -11.65
N ILE A 83 14.12 9.36 -12.18
CA ILE A 83 13.86 8.14 -11.40
C ILE A 83 15.02 7.93 -10.42
N THR A 84 14.67 7.61 -9.18
CA THR A 84 15.60 7.35 -8.07
C THR A 84 15.25 6.05 -7.35
N LEU A 85 16.03 5.69 -6.32
CA LEU A 85 15.69 4.55 -5.48
C LEU A 85 14.32 4.71 -4.83
N ALA A 86 13.92 5.94 -4.50
CA ALA A 86 12.60 6.20 -3.90
C ALA A 86 11.46 5.67 -4.78
N ASP A 87 11.52 5.90 -6.09
CA ASP A 87 10.51 5.41 -7.03
C ASP A 87 10.48 3.88 -7.08
N MET A 88 11.67 3.26 -7.11
CA MET A 88 11.81 1.79 -7.11
C MET A 88 11.34 1.16 -5.79
N THR A 89 11.46 1.87 -4.67
CA THR A 89 11.00 1.43 -3.35
C THR A 89 9.48 1.52 -3.23
N TRP A 90 8.88 2.65 -3.62
CA TRP A 90 7.45 2.89 -3.43
C TRP A 90 6.57 2.19 -4.45
N TYR A 91 7.03 2.03 -5.69
CA TYR A 91 6.18 1.54 -6.77
C TYR A 91 5.61 0.14 -6.57
N PRO A 92 6.39 -0.89 -6.14
CA PRO A 92 5.83 -2.19 -5.79
C PRO A 92 4.69 -2.08 -4.79
N THR A 93 4.86 -1.26 -3.75
CA THR A 93 3.85 -1.07 -2.71
C THR A 93 2.61 -0.32 -3.23
N ALA A 94 2.79 0.63 -4.15
CA ALA A 94 1.68 1.28 -4.84
C ALA A 94 0.83 0.28 -5.62
N ILE A 95 1.43 -0.75 -6.24
CA ILE A 95 0.68 -1.81 -6.94
C ILE A 95 -0.16 -2.67 -5.97
N PHE A 96 0.34 -2.92 -4.75
CA PHE A 96 -0.45 -3.61 -3.73
C PHE A 96 -1.66 -2.78 -3.34
N MET A 97 -1.45 -1.48 -3.13
CA MET A 97 -2.53 -0.53 -2.79
C MET A 97 -3.55 -0.38 -3.93
N GLU A 98 -3.07 -0.28 -5.17
CA GLU A 98 -3.87 -0.26 -6.40
C GLU A 98 -4.78 -1.49 -6.50
N PHE A 99 -4.24 -2.67 -6.22
CA PHE A 99 -5.01 -3.92 -6.29
C PHE A 99 -5.96 -4.08 -5.09
N MET A 100 -5.43 -3.97 -3.87
CA MET A 100 -6.13 -4.44 -2.67
C MET A 100 -7.08 -3.40 -2.09
N LEU A 101 -6.74 -2.10 -2.08
CA LEU A 101 -7.59 -1.10 -1.41
C LEU A 101 -9.00 -1.03 -2.04
N PRO A 102 -9.15 -1.00 -3.37
CA PRO A 102 -10.48 -1.03 -3.98
C PRO A 102 -11.18 -2.39 -3.81
N ARG A 103 -10.47 -3.50 -4.06
CA ARG A 103 -11.08 -4.84 -4.12
C ARG A 103 -11.43 -5.42 -2.75
N VAL A 104 -10.62 -5.14 -1.74
CA VAL A 104 -10.80 -5.65 -0.40
C VAL A 104 -11.65 -4.68 0.41
N PHE A 105 -11.33 -3.38 0.40
CA PHE A 105 -11.93 -2.39 1.30
C PHE A 105 -12.95 -1.46 0.64
N GLY A 106 -13.01 -1.39 -0.70
CA GLY A 106 -13.88 -0.45 -1.41
C GLY A 106 -13.35 0.99 -1.44
N TRP A 107 -12.03 1.19 -1.33
CA TRP A 107 -11.44 2.51 -1.54
C TRP A 107 -11.59 2.94 -3.01
N PRO A 108 -11.57 4.26 -3.29
CA PRO A 108 -11.35 4.76 -4.64
C PRO A 108 -10.03 4.25 -5.24
N GLU A 109 -9.93 4.27 -6.58
CA GLU A 109 -8.70 4.00 -7.30
C GLU A 109 -7.72 5.18 -7.15
N ILE A 110 -7.08 5.28 -5.98
CA ILE A 110 -6.29 6.45 -5.53
C ILE A 110 -5.11 6.85 -6.44
N PHE A 111 -4.67 5.98 -7.36
CA PHE A 111 -3.62 6.30 -8.35
C PHE A 111 -4.17 6.63 -9.75
N TYR A 112 -5.49 6.71 -9.88
CA TYR A 112 -6.20 7.02 -11.13
C TYR A 112 -7.22 8.17 -10.93
N GLU A 113 -7.03 8.96 -9.87
CA GLU A 113 -7.89 10.08 -9.49
C GLU A 113 -7.06 11.35 -9.26
N THR A 114 -7.68 12.53 -9.29
CA THR A 114 -6.95 13.82 -9.20
C THR A 114 -7.47 14.76 -8.11
N LYS A 115 -8.46 14.31 -7.34
CA LYS A 115 -9.09 15.05 -6.27
C LYS A 115 -8.21 15.07 -5.02
N HIS A 116 -7.63 13.94 -4.63
CA HIS A 116 -6.82 13.85 -3.41
C HIS A 116 -5.33 13.66 -3.72
N PHE A 117 -5.00 12.88 -4.75
CA PHE A 117 -3.61 12.55 -5.08
C PHE A 117 -3.19 12.85 -6.53
N PRO A 118 -3.33 14.10 -7.02
CA PRO A 118 -3.00 14.43 -8.41
C PRO A 118 -1.54 14.19 -8.79
N LYS A 119 -0.56 14.42 -7.91
CA LYS A 119 0.86 14.18 -8.22
C LYS A 119 1.18 12.70 -8.21
N LEU A 120 0.67 11.92 -7.25
CA LEU A 120 0.87 10.47 -7.23
C LEU A 120 0.23 9.80 -8.45
N THR A 121 -0.95 10.24 -8.86
CA THR A 121 -1.58 9.76 -10.11
C THR A 121 -0.70 10.08 -11.33
N ALA A 122 -0.17 11.30 -11.43
CA ALA A 122 0.74 11.67 -12.51
C ALA A 122 2.05 10.84 -12.47
N TRP A 123 2.60 10.63 -11.28
CA TRP A 123 3.80 9.80 -11.05
C TRP A 123 3.58 8.34 -11.45
N PHE A 124 2.47 7.75 -11.01
CA PHE A 124 2.14 6.36 -11.33
C PHE A 124 1.92 6.19 -12.83
N ALA A 125 1.24 7.14 -13.48
CA ALA A 125 1.08 7.16 -14.93
C ALA A 125 2.41 7.32 -15.67
N GLU A 126 3.35 8.12 -15.16
CA GLU A 126 4.67 8.30 -15.75
C GLU A 126 5.52 7.02 -15.66
N LEU A 127 5.54 6.36 -14.50
CA LEU A 127 6.26 5.09 -14.33
C LEU A 127 5.68 3.99 -15.22
N ASN A 128 4.35 3.95 -15.40
CA ASN A 128 3.69 3.00 -16.30
C ASN A 128 4.01 3.19 -17.80
N LYS A 129 4.76 4.24 -18.18
CA LYS A 129 5.32 4.36 -19.55
C LYS A 129 6.59 3.55 -19.73
N ASN A 130 7.23 3.11 -18.65
CA ASN A 130 8.47 2.36 -18.67
C ASN A 130 8.21 0.86 -18.54
N LYS A 131 8.73 0.07 -19.49
CA LYS A 131 8.52 -1.37 -19.54
C LYS A 131 8.93 -2.12 -18.26
N ILE A 132 10.01 -1.70 -17.60
CA ILE A 132 10.50 -2.37 -16.38
C ILE A 132 9.46 -2.25 -15.24
N PHE A 133 8.85 -1.07 -15.12
CA PHE A 133 7.80 -0.82 -14.12
C PHE A 133 6.51 -1.57 -14.49
N THR A 134 6.14 -1.63 -15.77
CA THR A 134 4.96 -2.40 -16.19
C THR A 134 5.14 -3.90 -16.02
N ASP A 135 6.34 -4.44 -16.27
CA ASP A 135 6.65 -5.86 -16.06
C ASP A 135 6.56 -6.21 -14.56
N CYS A 136 7.17 -5.39 -13.70
CA CYS A 136 7.07 -5.54 -12.23
C CYS A 136 5.61 -5.48 -11.76
N ARG A 137 4.82 -4.54 -12.30
CA ARG A 137 3.39 -4.45 -12.02
C ARG A 137 2.65 -5.71 -12.41
N GLN A 138 2.89 -6.23 -13.62
CA GLN A 138 2.23 -7.43 -14.11
C GLN A 138 2.51 -8.65 -13.22
N GLU A 139 3.76 -8.87 -12.82
CA GLU A 139 4.15 -9.99 -11.94
C GLU A 139 3.45 -9.93 -10.58
N ILE A 140 3.44 -8.75 -9.94
CA ILE A 140 2.77 -8.54 -8.65
C ILE A 140 1.25 -8.70 -8.82
N TRP A 141 0.69 -8.13 -9.89
CA TRP A 141 -0.74 -8.17 -10.16
C TRP A 141 -1.25 -9.60 -10.38
N ASP A 142 -0.57 -10.38 -11.22
CA ASP A 142 -0.97 -11.76 -11.55
C ASP A 142 -0.96 -12.66 -10.32
N PHE A 143 0.04 -12.49 -9.45
CA PHE A 143 0.09 -13.17 -8.16
C PHE A 143 -1.17 -12.87 -7.34
N TRP A 144 -1.54 -11.59 -7.21
CA TRP A 144 -2.69 -11.20 -6.39
C TRP A 144 -4.04 -11.55 -7.01
N VAL A 145 -4.17 -11.56 -8.34
CA VAL A 145 -5.35 -12.10 -9.03
C VAL A 145 -5.53 -13.59 -8.70
N GLN A 146 -4.45 -14.37 -8.72
CA GLN A 146 -4.53 -15.78 -8.34
C GLN A 146 -4.94 -15.95 -6.88
N LYS A 147 -4.36 -15.16 -5.97
CA LYS A 147 -4.71 -15.17 -4.55
C LYS A 147 -6.14 -14.72 -4.25
N GLU A 148 -6.66 -13.75 -4.98
CA GLU A 148 -8.06 -13.36 -4.91
C GLU A 148 -8.98 -14.51 -5.31
N LYS A 149 -8.70 -15.20 -6.42
CA LYS A 149 -9.46 -16.37 -6.88
C LYS A 149 -9.43 -17.53 -5.88
N GLU A 150 -8.31 -17.69 -5.19
CA GLU A 150 -8.14 -18.67 -4.11
C GLU A 150 -8.83 -18.27 -2.79
N GLY A 151 -9.49 -17.11 -2.75
CA GLY A 151 -10.27 -16.64 -1.61
C GLY A 151 -9.42 -16.05 -0.47
N GLN A 152 -8.19 -15.61 -0.74
CA GLN A 152 -7.28 -15.11 0.31
C GLN A 152 -7.88 -13.94 1.11
N PHE A 153 -8.72 -13.10 0.50
CA PHE A 153 -9.23 -11.88 1.11
C PHE A 153 -10.62 -12.04 1.75
N GLU A 154 -11.27 -13.19 1.60
CA GLU A 154 -12.67 -13.38 2.05
C GLU A 154 -12.82 -13.25 3.57
N SER A 155 -11.80 -13.69 4.32
CA SER A 155 -11.74 -13.49 5.77
C SER A 155 -11.72 -12.02 6.16
N ILE A 156 -11.08 -11.15 5.38
CA ILE A 156 -11.03 -9.70 5.64
C ILE A 156 -12.34 -9.04 5.21
N LYS A 157 -12.86 -9.38 4.03
CA LYS A 157 -14.12 -8.82 3.51
C LYS A 157 -15.30 -9.09 4.46
N GLY A 158 -15.34 -10.26 5.10
CA GLY A 158 -16.36 -10.59 6.10
C GLY A 158 -16.42 -9.62 7.29
N GLU A 159 -15.26 -9.11 7.72
CA GLU A 159 -15.15 -8.18 8.86
C GLU A 159 -15.60 -6.75 8.52
N LEU A 160 -15.65 -6.37 7.25
CA LEU A 160 -15.99 -5.01 6.83
C LEU A 160 -17.46 -4.64 7.06
N THR A 161 -18.28 -5.63 7.46
CA THR A 161 -19.66 -5.42 7.89
C THR A 161 -19.74 -4.70 9.25
N ASP A 162 -18.67 -4.72 10.04
CA ASP A 162 -18.58 -3.96 11.28
C ASP A 162 -18.33 -2.47 11.00
N CYS A 163 -19.41 -1.69 11.06
CA CYS A 163 -19.40 -0.25 10.86
C CYS A 163 -18.81 0.56 12.03
N SER A 164 -18.35 -0.09 13.12
CA SER A 164 -17.70 0.62 14.23
C SER A 164 -16.30 1.13 13.87
N TYR A 165 -15.70 0.59 12.80
CA TYR A 165 -14.39 0.98 12.29
C TYR A 165 -14.47 1.73 10.96
N LYS A 166 -13.50 2.63 10.75
CA LYS A 166 -13.34 3.32 9.47
C LYS A 166 -12.45 2.51 8.54
N TRP A 167 -13.08 1.82 7.59
CA TRP A 167 -12.39 0.99 6.60
C TRP A 167 -11.93 1.75 5.36
N VAL A 168 -12.61 2.84 5.00
CA VAL A 168 -12.44 3.55 3.74
C VAL A 168 -11.97 4.99 3.96
N TYR A 169 -11.02 5.43 3.14
CA TYR A 169 -10.54 6.80 3.07
C TYR A 169 -10.68 7.32 1.63
N PRO A 170 -11.25 8.52 1.43
CA PRO A 170 -11.60 9.04 0.11
C PRO A 170 -10.45 9.74 -0.59
#